data_AF-A0A8E4BRU9-F1
#
_entry.id   AF-A0A8E4BRU9-F1
#
_cell.length_a   1.000
_cell.length_b   1.000
_cell.length_c   1.000
_cell.angle_alpha   90.00
_cell.angle_beta   90.00
_cell.angle_gamma   90.00
#
_symmetry.space_group_name_H-M   'P 1'
#
loop_
_entity.id
_entity.type
_entity.pdbx_description
1 polymer ?
#
loop_
_entity_poly.entity_id
_entity_poly.type
_entity_poly.pdbx_seq_one_letter_code
_entity_poly.pdbx_strand_id
1 'polypeptide(L)'
;MKSLLYLLAVMSLACAVASFHTKYDKHKHDDRDRDHRDHDHSRYHDHDDDSRDRSDFSDDRHDHHDYHDRHHHHHHGHDRHHEYYKKNLREALKCCASEHDVDTKDIFKTIKDKGHSDNHAAKCAVGCWLDKMGYIKNKKICWDSIKKDAQNLYEDEEDIEKAKKVVNEVAEEWREKITDKCREPVRALRFLIKKAKKRGLPKPDYHFKKYSRYDDSSASTA
;
A
#
# COMPACT_ATOMS: atom_id res chain seq x y z
N MET A 1 29.19 -2.59 -19.71
CA MET A 1 29.29 -3.80 -18.87
C MET A 1 28.91 -3.55 -17.39
N LYS A 2 27.80 -2.83 -17.09
CA LYS A 2 27.30 -2.62 -15.71
C LYS A 2 25.96 -3.32 -15.42
N SER A 3 25.38 -4.01 -16.41
CA SER A 3 24.05 -4.65 -16.31
C SER A 3 24.08 -6.11 -15.85
N LEU A 4 25.23 -6.81 -15.92
CA LEU A 4 25.34 -8.21 -15.47
C LEU A 4 25.56 -8.32 -13.95
N LEU A 5 26.25 -7.36 -13.34
CA LEU A 5 26.52 -7.33 -11.89
C LEU A 5 25.26 -7.05 -11.05
N TYR A 6 24.27 -6.33 -11.60
CA TYR A 6 23.01 -6.03 -10.90
C TYR A 6 22.01 -7.20 -10.92
N LEU A 7 22.10 -8.09 -11.93
CA LEU A 7 21.31 -9.32 -12.00
C LEU A 7 21.84 -10.41 -11.06
N LEU A 8 23.15 -10.46 -10.82
CA LEU A 8 23.76 -11.41 -9.88
C LEU A 8 23.55 -11.00 -8.41
N ALA A 9 23.55 -9.70 -8.08
CA ALA A 9 23.29 -9.23 -6.71
C ALA A 9 21.84 -9.50 -6.23
N VAL A 10 20.87 -9.45 -7.14
CA VAL A 10 19.45 -9.72 -6.83
C VAL A 10 19.15 -11.23 -6.79
N MET A 11 19.94 -12.06 -7.49
CA MET A 11 19.79 -13.53 -7.47
C MET A 11 20.52 -14.18 -6.28
N SER A 12 21.61 -13.59 -5.77
CA SER A 12 22.40 -14.19 -4.68
C SER A 12 21.71 -14.13 -3.30
N LEU A 13 20.86 -13.13 -3.05
CA LEU A 13 20.08 -13.05 -1.80
C LEU A 13 18.85 -13.98 -1.77
N ALA A 14 18.41 -14.51 -2.92
CA ALA A 14 17.28 -15.43 -3.00
C ALA A 14 17.67 -16.90 -2.81
N CYS A 15 18.94 -17.29 -3.02
CA CYS A 15 19.40 -18.67 -2.81
C CYS A 15 19.86 -18.96 -1.36
N ALA A 16 20.32 -17.96 -0.61
CA ALA A 16 20.78 -18.17 0.77
C ALA A 16 19.64 -18.46 1.76
N VAL A 17 18.40 -18.03 1.46
CA VAL A 17 17.24 -18.23 2.36
C VAL A 17 16.58 -19.60 2.16
N ALA A 18 16.89 -20.32 1.07
CA ALA A 18 16.32 -21.64 0.79
C ALA A 18 17.06 -22.80 1.49
N SER A 19 18.21 -22.56 2.12
CA SER A 19 19.01 -23.62 2.78
C SER A 19 18.85 -23.69 4.31
N PHE A 20 18.04 -22.83 4.93
CA PHE A 20 17.94 -22.75 6.40
C PHE A 20 16.66 -23.34 7.02
N HIS A 21 15.77 -23.93 6.22
CA HIS A 21 14.42 -24.32 6.69
C HIS A 21 14.20 -25.82 6.92
N THR A 22 15.24 -26.62 7.21
CA THR A 22 15.06 -28.06 7.53
C THR A 22 15.60 -28.48 8.91
N LYS A 23 15.83 -27.56 9.86
CA LYS A 23 16.48 -27.96 11.14
C LYS A 23 16.00 -27.35 12.45
N TYR A 24 14.79 -26.81 12.56
CA TYR A 24 14.23 -26.46 13.87
C TYR A 24 12.80 -26.96 14.04
N ASP A 25 12.69 -28.29 14.08
CA ASP A 25 11.64 -29.02 14.79
C ASP A 25 12.23 -29.48 16.13
N LYS A 26 11.91 -28.77 17.21
CA LYS A 26 11.78 -29.26 18.61
C LYS A 26 11.95 -28.12 19.61
N HIS A 27 11.06 -28.14 20.60
CA HIS A 27 11.02 -27.35 21.84
C HIS A 27 10.45 -25.92 21.71
N LYS A 28 9.18 -25.74 22.07
CA LYS A 28 8.86 -25.45 23.48
C LYS A 28 7.36 -25.48 23.75
N HIS A 29 7.06 -26.26 24.78
CA HIS A 29 5.87 -26.26 25.59
C HIS A 29 5.87 -25.08 26.56
N ASP A 30 4.67 -24.75 27.04
CA ASP A 30 4.29 -24.12 28.31
C ASP A 30 4.21 -22.58 28.44
N ASP A 31 3.13 -22.20 29.14
CA ASP A 31 2.86 -20.95 29.87
C ASP A 31 2.18 -19.78 29.12
N ARG A 32 0.84 -19.70 29.19
CA ARG A 32 0.10 -18.78 30.10
C ARG A 32 -1.36 -18.52 29.73
N ASP A 33 -2.23 -18.99 30.60
CA ASP A 33 -3.49 -18.35 30.97
C ASP A 33 -3.22 -16.96 31.61
N ARG A 34 -4.00 -15.93 31.25
CA ARG A 34 -4.56 -14.94 32.20
C ARG A 34 -5.46 -13.88 31.56
N ASP A 35 -6.65 -13.81 32.16
CA ASP A 35 -7.44 -12.62 32.50
C ASP A 35 -8.28 -11.91 31.43
N HIS A 36 -9.53 -12.39 31.37
CA HIS A 36 -10.74 -11.58 31.18
C HIS A 36 -10.80 -10.38 32.14
N ARG A 37 -11.24 -9.22 31.64
CA ARG A 37 -12.13 -8.33 32.41
C ARG A 37 -12.93 -7.38 31.55
N ASP A 38 -14.23 -7.51 31.71
CA ASP A 38 -15.30 -6.67 31.19
C ASP A 38 -15.21 -5.23 31.70
N HIS A 39 -15.57 -4.27 30.86
CA HIS A 39 -16.10 -2.99 31.34
C HIS A 39 -17.25 -2.53 30.45
N ASP A 40 -18.43 -2.84 30.97
CA ASP A 40 -19.74 -2.34 30.58
C ASP A 40 -19.97 -0.98 31.27
N HIS A 41 -20.25 0.08 30.51
CA HIS A 41 -20.76 1.34 31.07
C HIS A 41 -21.79 1.97 30.14
N SER A 42 -23.04 1.64 30.45
CA SER A 42 -24.26 2.38 30.16
C SER A 42 -24.12 3.88 30.47
N ARG A 43 -24.53 4.73 29.52
CA ARG A 43 -24.69 6.18 29.73
C ARG A 43 -26.00 6.63 29.06
N TYR A 44 -27.05 6.69 29.85
CA TYR A 44 -28.20 7.57 29.61
C TYR A 44 -27.87 8.94 30.20
N HIS A 45 -28.15 10.02 29.46
CA HIS A 45 -28.56 11.30 30.02
C HIS A 45 -29.23 12.12 28.90
N ASP A 46 -30.56 12.15 28.96
CA ASP A 46 -31.37 13.28 28.50
C ASP A 46 -31.04 14.51 29.35
N HIS A 47 -31.06 15.72 28.77
CA HIS A 47 -31.64 16.93 29.35
C HIS A 47 -31.51 18.13 28.38
N ASP A 48 -32.70 18.61 28.01
CA ASP A 48 -33.19 20.00 27.97
C ASP A 48 -32.53 21.06 27.07
N ASP A 49 -33.32 21.41 26.05
CA ASP A 49 -33.43 22.73 25.46
C ASP A 49 -33.73 23.79 26.53
N ASP A 50 -32.95 24.87 26.55
CA ASP A 50 -33.51 26.17 26.94
C ASP A 50 -32.76 27.34 26.29
N SER A 51 -33.57 28.23 25.73
CA SER A 51 -33.18 29.41 24.98
C SER A 51 -32.75 30.53 25.93
N ARG A 52 -31.67 31.26 25.64
CA ARG A 52 -31.50 32.64 26.14
C ARG A 52 -30.47 33.46 25.35
N ASP A 53 -31.01 34.45 24.65
CA ASP A 53 -30.34 35.71 24.30
C ASP A 53 -29.70 36.36 25.54
N ARG A 54 -28.44 36.79 25.43
CA ARG A 54 -27.96 38.02 26.09
C ARG A 54 -26.63 38.53 25.51
N SER A 55 -26.77 39.73 24.96
CA SER A 55 -25.84 40.81 24.71
C SER A 55 -24.62 40.94 25.64
N ASP A 56 -23.49 41.24 25.00
CA ASP A 56 -22.61 42.40 25.26
C ASP A 56 -22.01 42.54 26.67
N PHE A 57 -20.73 42.14 26.79
CA PHE A 57 -19.81 42.66 27.79
C PHE A 57 -18.41 42.77 27.19
N SER A 58 -17.98 44.01 27.02
CA SER A 58 -16.57 44.40 26.91
C SER A 58 -15.98 44.34 28.32
N ASP A 59 -14.86 43.64 28.53
CA ASP A 59 -13.83 44.16 29.43
C ASP A 59 -12.51 43.40 29.33
N ASP A 60 -11.46 44.22 29.35
CA ASP A 60 -10.04 43.91 29.34
C ASP A 60 -9.60 42.92 30.43
N ARG A 61 -8.68 42.02 30.08
CA ARG A 61 -7.47 41.77 30.89
C ARG A 61 -6.40 40.97 30.16
N HIS A 62 -5.19 41.54 30.21
CA HIS A 62 -3.91 40.93 29.89
C HIS A 62 -3.66 39.66 30.71
N ASP A 63 -3.09 38.64 30.07
CA ASP A 63 -2.06 37.80 30.69
C ASP A 63 -1.11 37.27 29.61
N HIS A 64 0.15 37.72 29.70
CA HIS A 64 1.29 37.21 28.96
C HIS A 64 1.60 35.79 29.48
N HIS A 65 1.19 34.76 28.75
CA HIS A 65 1.63 33.40 28.99
C HIS A 65 2.46 32.88 27.81
N ASP A 66 3.75 32.67 28.10
CA ASP A 66 4.68 31.70 27.52
C ASP A 66 4.33 31.17 26.13
N TYR A 67 4.81 31.88 25.11
CA TYR A 67 5.05 31.37 23.77
C TYR A 67 6.33 30.52 23.77
N HIS A 68 6.32 29.38 24.46
CA HIS A 68 7.36 28.37 24.28
C HIS A 68 6.73 27.00 24.03
N ASP A 69 7.02 26.50 22.82
CA ASP A 69 7.31 25.10 22.58
C ASP A 69 6.13 24.14 22.44
N ARG A 70 5.41 24.27 21.32
CA ARG A 70 4.51 23.21 20.85
C ARG A 70 4.51 23.09 19.32
N HIS A 71 5.69 22.90 18.73
CA HIS A 71 5.85 22.58 17.29
C HIS A 71 6.24 21.12 17.01
N HIS A 72 6.06 20.22 17.97
CA HIS A 72 6.08 18.78 17.71
C HIS A 72 4.66 18.25 17.78
N HIS A 73 4.22 17.49 16.77
CA HIS A 73 3.02 16.62 16.70
C HIS A 73 2.06 16.82 15.50
N HIS A 74 2.57 16.97 14.28
CA HIS A 74 1.71 16.83 13.08
C HIS A 74 2.18 15.83 12.01
N HIS A 75 3.10 14.90 12.32
CA HIS A 75 3.52 13.88 11.35
C HIS A 75 2.73 12.55 11.38
N HIS A 76 1.88 12.29 12.39
CA HIS A 76 1.19 10.99 12.53
C HIS A 76 0.04 10.75 11.53
N GLY A 77 -0.33 11.73 10.70
CA GLY A 77 -1.39 11.58 9.71
C GLY A 77 -0.97 10.74 8.49
N HIS A 78 0.25 10.93 8.00
CA HIS A 78 0.71 10.31 6.75
C HIS A 78 0.96 8.80 6.90
N ASP A 79 1.41 8.35 8.07
CA ASP A 79 1.77 6.94 8.29
C ASP A 79 0.58 6.00 8.14
N ARG A 80 -0.60 6.40 8.64
CA ARG A 80 -1.81 5.55 8.61
C ARG A 80 -2.32 5.28 7.19
N HIS A 81 -2.24 6.26 6.30
CA HIS A 81 -2.66 6.09 4.90
C HIS A 81 -1.70 5.18 4.13
N HIS A 82 -0.40 5.31 4.39
CA HIS A 82 0.63 4.49 3.75
C HIS A 82 0.51 3.00 4.18
N GLU A 83 0.28 2.73 5.46
CA GLU A 83 0.07 1.36 5.94
C GLU A 83 -1.20 0.72 5.38
N TYR A 84 -2.30 1.48 5.33
CA TYR A 84 -3.56 1.02 4.73
C TYR A 84 -3.39 0.68 3.25
N TYR A 85 -2.69 1.52 2.49
CA TYR A 85 -2.36 1.26 1.09
C TYR A 85 -1.55 -0.04 0.92
N LYS A 86 -0.49 -0.22 1.73
CA LYS A 86 0.35 -1.44 1.70
C LYS A 86 -0.43 -2.70 2.07
N LYS A 87 -1.39 -2.60 3.00
CA LYS A 87 -2.28 -3.70 3.37
C LYS A 87 -3.17 -4.10 2.18
N ASN A 88 -3.91 -3.14 1.62
CA ASN A 88 -4.81 -3.39 0.49
C ASN A 88 -4.08 -3.95 -0.72
N LEU A 89 -2.89 -3.43 -1.01
CA LEU A 89 -2.07 -3.93 -2.11
C LEU A 89 -1.67 -5.40 -1.91
N ARG A 90 -1.29 -5.80 -0.68
CA ARG A 90 -0.97 -7.20 -0.36
C ARG A 90 -2.19 -8.10 -0.46
N GLU A 91 -3.33 -7.68 0.09
CA GLU A 91 -4.57 -8.44 0.06
C GLU A 91 -5.06 -8.64 -1.38
N ALA A 92 -5.06 -7.58 -2.20
CA ALA A 92 -5.43 -7.65 -3.61
C ALA A 92 -4.49 -8.61 -4.38
N LEU A 93 -3.18 -8.54 -4.15
CA LEU A 93 -2.22 -9.45 -4.79
C LEU A 93 -2.45 -10.92 -4.39
N LYS A 94 -2.64 -11.20 -3.09
CA LYS A 94 -2.92 -12.56 -2.59
C LYS A 94 -4.23 -13.10 -3.17
N CYS A 95 -5.27 -12.27 -3.21
CA CYS A 95 -6.57 -12.64 -3.77
C CYS A 95 -6.44 -12.99 -5.26
N CYS A 96 -5.81 -12.13 -6.06
CA CYS A 96 -5.66 -12.36 -7.50
C CYS A 96 -4.67 -13.48 -7.85
N ALA A 97 -3.67 -13.71 -7.01
CA ALA A 97 -2.80 -14.88 -7.11
C ALA A 97 -3.62 -16.18 -6.97
N SER A 98 -4.47 -16.25 -5.92
CA SER A 98 -5.35 -17.39 -5.68
C SER A 98 -6.42 -17.57 -6.76
N GLU A 99 -7.06 -16.49 -7.22
CA GLU A 99 -8.11 -16.55 -8.25
C GLU A 99 -7.60 -17.06 -9.60
N HIS A 100 -6.31 -16.88 -9.89
CA HIS A 100 -5.69 -17.26 -11.16
C HIS A 100 -4.72 -18.43 -11.04
N ASP A 101 -4.64 -19.08 -9.88
CA ASP A 101 -3.74 -20.21 -9.61
C ASP A 101 -2.28 -19.89 -9.99
N VAL A 102 -1.79 -18.74 -9.52
CA VAL A 102 -0.40 -18.31 -9.73
C VAL A 102 0.24 -17.84 -8.44
N ASP A 103 1.55 -18.02 -8.33
CA ASP A 103 2.30 -17.44 -7.23
C ASP A 103 2.35 -15.91 -7.34
N THR A 104 2.31 -15.22 -6.20
CA THR A 104 2.54 -13.75 -6.15
C THR A 104 3.88 -13.36 -6.79
N LYS A 105 4.88 -14.24 -6.72
CA LYS A 105 6.19 -14.07 -7.39
C LYS A 105 6.06 -13.98 -8.90
N ASP A 106 5.17 -14.74 -9.53
CA ASP A 106 4.94 -14.72 -10.97
C ASP A 106 4.22 -13.45 -11.43
N ILE A 107 3.34 -12.91 -10.58
CA ILE A 107 2.73 -11.58 -10.80
C ILE A 107 3.84 -10.52 -10.81
N PHE A 108 4.70 -10.50 -9.78
CA PHE A 108 5.82 -9.56 -9.72
C PHE A 108 6.81 -9.73 -10.86
N LYS A 109 7.11 -10.97 -11.25
CA LYS A 109 7.96 -11.27 -12.41
C LYS A 109 7.33 -10.72 -13.68
N THR A 110 6.04 -10.92 -13.88
CA THR A 110 5.30 -10.36 -15.02
C THR A 110 5.39 -8.84 -15.05
N ILE A 111 5.26 -8.15 -13.91
CA ILE A 111 5.43 -6.68 -13.84
C ILE A 111 6.88 -6.26 -14.14
N LYS A 112 7.87 -6.92 -13.53
CA LYS A 112 9.31 -6.61 -13.67
C LYS A 112 9.82 -6.85 -15.09
N ASP A 113 9.38 -7.93 -15.72
CA ASP A 113 9.70 -8.29 -17.10
C ASP A 113 8.88 -7.45 -18.09
N LYS A 114 8.30 -6.34 -17.62
CA LYS A 114 7.48 -5.41 -18.40
C LYS A 114 6.34 -6.14 -19.10
N GLY A 115 5.81 -7.22 -18.57
CA GLY A 115 4.72 -8.00 -19.18
C GLY A 115 5.14 -8.92 -20.32
N HIS A 116 6.43 -9.20 -20.49
CA HIS A 116 6.92 -10.17 -21.47
C HIS A 116 6.77 -11.63 -21.02
N SER A 117 6.21 -11.88 -19.84
CA SER A 117 5.90 -13.23 -19.38
C SER A 117 4.98 -13.94 -20.36
N ASP A 118 5.27 -15.19 -20.71
CA ASP A 118 4.36 -16.03 -21.51
C ASP A 118 3.25 -16.64 -20.65
N ASN A 119 3.34 -16.52 -19.32
CA ASN A 119 2.32 -16.99 -18.41
C ASN A 119 1.05 -16.11 -18.51
N HIS A 120 0.05 -16.63 -19.21
CA HIS A 120 -1.25 -15.98 -19.39
C HIS A 120 -1.97 -15.76 -18.05
N ALA A 121 -1.95 -16.74 -17.15
CA ALA A 121 -2.59 -16.62 -15.84
C ALA A 121 -1.97 -15.50 -14.99
N ALA A 122 -0.64 -15.34 -15.03
CA ALA A 122 0.04 -14.25 -14.34
C ALA A 122 -0.32 -12.87 -14.92
N LYS A 123 -0.55 -12.75 -16.24
CA LYS A 123 -1.06 -11.52 -16.87
C LYS A 123 -2.48 -11.20 -16.40
N CYS A 124 -3.35 -12.21 -16.34
CA CYS A 124 -4.70 -12.06 -15.81
C CYS A 124 -4.69 -11.63 -14.33
N ALA A 125 -3.82 -12.21 -13.52
CA ALA A 125 -3.64 -11.83 -12.13
C ALA A 125 -3.18 -10.37 -11.96
N VAL A 126 -2.34 -9.84 -12.86
CA VAL A 126 -2.00 -8.40 -12.89
C VAL A 126 -3.25 -7.56 -13.19
N GLY A 127 -4.06 -7.97 -14.16
CA GLY A 127 -5.33 -7.31 -14.49
C GLY A 127 -6.31 -7.29 -13.32
N CYS A 128 -6.52 -8.44 -12.68
CA CYS A 128 -7.32 -8.59 -11.46
C CYS A 128 -6.81 -7.65 -10.36
N TRP A 129 -5.49 -7.60 -10.15
CA TRP A 129 -4.90 -6.78 -9.10
C TRP A 129 -5.17 -5.29 -9.34
N LEU A 130 -5.00 -4.82 -10.58
CA LEU A 130 -5.30 -3.43 -10.95
C LEU A 130 -6.80 -3.12 -10.80
N ASP A 131 -7.69 -4.08 -11.07
CA ASP A 131 -9.13 -3.93 -10.87
C ASP A 131 -9.51 -3.81 -9.40
N LYS A 132 -9.00 -4.71 -8.54
CA LYS A 132 -9.24 -4.67 -7.08
C LYS A 132 -8.68 -3.43 -6.40
N MET A 133 -7.58 -2.87 -6.91
CA MET A 133 -7.03 -1.59 -6.46
C MET A 133 -7.86 -0.37 -6.94
N GLY A 134 -8.90 -0.58 -7.74
CA GLY A 134 -9.74 0.49 -8.29
C GLY A 134 -9.08 1.26 -9.42
N TYR A 135 -7.99 0.75 -9.99
CA TYR A 135 -7.31 1.34 -11.14
C TYR A 135 -7.97 1.00 -12.47
N ILE A 136 -8.91 0.05 -12.48
CA ILE A 136 -9.76 -0.21 -13.63
C ILE A 136 -11.19 0.17 -13.27
N LYS A 137 -11.79 1.09 -14.03
CA LYS A 137 -13.19 1.50 -13.88
C LYS A 137 -13.81 1.62 -15.25
N ASN A 138 -15.02 1.07 -15.42
CA ASN A 138 -15.76 1.14 -16.70
C ASN A 138 -14.92 0.70 -17.91
N LYS A 139 -14.16 -0.39 -17.77
CA LYS A 139 -13.24 -0.93 -18.80
C LYS A 139 -12.17 0.07 -19.25
N LYS A 140 -11.75 1.00 -18.38
CA LYS A 140 -10.66 1.96 -18.62
C LYS A 140 -9.74 2.03 -17.41
N ILE A 141 -8.48 2.39 -17.66
CA ILE A 141 -7.56 2.71 -16.56
C ILE A 141 -7.97 4.04 -15.94
N CYS A 142 -8.15 4.06 -14.62
CA CYS A 142 -8.43 5.24 -13.83
C CYS A 142 -7.12 5.89 -13.40
N TRP A 143 -6.53 6.68 -14.31
CA TRP A 143 -5.25 7.36 -14.09
C TRP A 143 -5.28 8.29 -12.87
N ASP A 144 -6.42 8.91 -12.55
CA ASP A 144 -6.55 9.73 -11.34
C ASP A 144 -6.37 8.94 -10.05
N SER A 145 -6.82 7.68 -10.01
CA SER A 145 -6.61 6.82 -8.84
C SER A 145 -5.13 6.47 -8.69
N ILE A 146 -4.46 6.11 -9.80
CA ILE A 146 -3.02 5.84 -9.82
C ILE A 146 -2.21 7.08 -9.41
N LYS A 147 -2.63 8.26 -9.87
CA LYS A 147 -1.98 9.55 -9.55
C LYS A 147 -2.09 9.87 -8.06
N LYS A 148 -3.26 9.64 -7.44
CA LYS A 148 -3.47 9.85 -6.00
C LYS A 148 -2.57 8.96 -5.16
N ASP A 149 -2.29 7.75 -5.62
CA ASP A 149 -1.43 6.80 -4.91
C ASP A 149 0.07 7.09 -5.05
N ALA A 150 0.47 8.11 -5.82
CA ALA A 150 1.88 8.51 -5.91
C ALA A 150 2.49 8.82 -4.53
N GLN A 151 1.74 9.49 -3.65
CA GLN A 151 2.17 9.81 -2.29
C GLN A 151 2.34 8.57 -1.38
N ASN A 152 1.73 7.45 -1.76
CA ASN A 152 1.87 6.18 -1.03
C ASN A 152 3.02 5.33 -1.56
N LEU A 153 3.63 5.72 -2.69
CA LEU A 153 4.68 4.98 -3.38
C LEU A 153 6.06 5.63 -3.25
N TYR A 154 6.13 6.92 -2.96
CA TYR A 154 7.35 7.70 -2.83
C TYR A 154 7.30 8.54 -1.55
N GLU A 155 8.44 8.66 -0.87
CA GLU A 155 8.58 9.47 0.34
C GLU A 155 8.98 10.92 -0.01
N ASP A 156 9.79 11.11 -1.04
CA ASP A 156 10.28 12.42 -1.48
C ASP A 156 9.23 13.18 -2.31
N GLU A 157 8.94 14.43 -1.95
CA GLU A 157 7.98 15.29 -2.66
C GLU A 157 8.35 15.49 -4.14
N GLU A 158 9.65 15.56 -4.46
CA GLU A 158 10.13 15.66 -5.84
C GLU A 158 9.70 14.43 -6.66
N ASP A 159 9.85 13.23 -6.09
CA ASP A 159 9.46 11.98 -6.75
C ASP A 159 7.95 11.82 -6.83
N ILE A 160 7.21 12.27 -5.82
CA ILE A 160 5.74 12.32 -5.85
C ILE A 160 5.26 13.19 -7.02
N GLU A 161 5.77 14.41 -7.15
CA GLU A 161 5.40 15.32 -8.24
C GLU A 161 5.81 14.78 -9.62
N LYS A 162 6.98 14.15 -9.69
CA LYS A 162 7.47 13.51 -10.91
C LYS A 162 6.62 12.31 -11.31
N ALA A 163 6.18 11.49 -10.34
CA ALA A 163 5.25 10.40 -10.56
C ALA A 163 3.90 10.90 -11.07
N LYS A 164 3.34 11.95 -10.44
CA LYS A 164 2.09 12.58 -10.90
C LYS A 164 2.20 13.10 -12.35
N LYS A 165 3.32 13.74 -12.71
CA LYS A 165 3.58 14.20 -14.09
C LYS A 165 3.62 13.04 -15.09
N VAL A 166 4.32 11.95 -14.74
CA VAL A 166 4.38 10.73 -15.56
C VAL A 166 2.98 10.15 -15.78
N VAL A 167 2.13 10.10 -14.75
CA VAL A 167 0.76 9.60 -14.87
C VAL A 167 -0.08 10.49 -15.78
N ASN A 168 0.04 11.82 -15.69
CA ASN A 168 -0.68 12.74 -16.58
C ASN A 168 -0.26 12.53 -18.05
N GLU A 169 1.04 12.46 -18.35
CA GLU A 169 1.53 12.19 -19.71
C GLU A 169 0.99 10.87 -20.27
N VAL A 170 0.96 9.85 -19.42
CA VAL A 170 0.41 8.55 -19.79
C VAL A 170 -1.09 8.64 -20.04
N ALA A 171 -1.84 9.38 -19.22
CA ALA A 171 -3.27 9.56 -19.40
C ALA A 171 -3.64 10.28 -20.70
N GLU A 172 -2.83 11.24 -21.14
CA GLU A 172 -3.02 11.96 -22.40
C GLU A 172 -2.79 11.08 -23.64
N GLU A 173 -1.77 10.22 -23.57
CA GLU A 173 -1.36 9.33 -24.67
C GLU A 173 -2.16 8.01 -24.69
N TRP A 174 -2.56 7.49 -23.54
CA TRP A 174 -3.28 6.21 -23.43
C TRP A 174 -4.80 6.41 -23.55
N ARG A 175 -5.33 6.15 -24.75
CA ARG A 175 -6.77 6.24 -25.03
C ARG A 175 -7.46 4.88 -25.20
N GLU A 176 -6.74 3.79 -24.98
CA GLU A 176 -7.25 2.44 -25.21
C GLU A 176 -8.23 2.00 -24.12
N LYS A 177 -9.33 1.36 -24.54
CA LYS A 177 -10.23 0.65 -23.63
C LYS A 177 -9.66 -0.73 -23.34
N ILE A 178 -9.97 -1.26 -22.16
CA ILE A 178 -9.61 -2.61 -21.74
C ILE A 178 -10.63 -3.57 -22.34
N THR A 179 -10.26 -4.29 -23.40
CA THR A 179 -11.10 -5.32 -24.01
C THR A 179 -10.76 -6.72 -23.51
N ASP A 180 -9.47 -6.97 -23.32
CA ASP A 180 -8.90 -8.14 -22.67
C ASP A 180 -8.31 -7.72 -21.31
N LYS A 181 -8.85 -8.33 -20.25
CA LYS A 181 -8.51 -8.01 -18.86
C LYS A 181 -7.12 -8.52 -18.47
N CYS A 182 -6.49 -9.38 -19.27
CA CYS A 182 -5.18 -9.94 -19.00
C CYS A 182 -4.08 -9.17 -19.73
N ARG A 183 -4.29 -8.79 -21.00
CA ARG A 183 -3.24 -8.18 -21.81
C ARG A 183 -3.16 -6.66 -21.69
N GLU A 184 -4.29 -5.95 -21.75
CA GLU A 184 -4.33 -4.49 -21.79
C GLU A 184 -3.85 -3.85 -20.49
N PRO A 185 -4.21 -4.34 -19.29
CA PRO A 185 -3.71 -3.76 -18.05
C PRO A 185 -2.19 -3.90 -17.94
N VAL A 186 -1.64 -5.04 -18.37
CA VAL A 186 -0.19 -5.27 -18.43
C VAL A 186 0.48 -4.32 -19.44
N ARG A 187 -0.15 -4.07 -20.59
CA ARG A 187 0.35 -3.12 -21.60
C ARG A 187 0.31 -1.68 -21.09
N ALA A 188 -0.75 -1.28 -20.38
CA ALA A 188 -0.87 0.04 -19.74
C ALA A 188 0.23 0.23 -18.69
N LEU A 189 0.45 -0.77 -17.83
CA LEU A 189 1.49 -0.75 -16.81
C LEU A 189 2.90 -0.69 -17.42
N ARG A 190 3.16 -1.46 -18.49
CA ARG A 190 4.40 -1.37 -19.26
C ARG A 190 4.65 0.05 -19.78
N PHE A 191 3.61 0.68 -20.31
CA PHE A 191 3.70 2.03 -20.85
C PHE A 191 4.01 3.06 -19.75
N LEU A 192 3.36 2.96 -18.59
CA LEU A 192 3.66 3.75 -17.40
C LEU A 192 5.11 3.57 -16.94
N ILE A 193 5.57 2.32 -16.77
CA ILE A 193 6.95 2.01 -16.37
C ILE A 193 7.97 2.59 -17.36
N LYS A 194 7.68 2.54 -18.66
CA LYS A 194 8.55 3.11 -19.70
C LYS A 194 8.67 4.63 -19.56
N LYS A 195 7.58 5.34 -19.27
CA LYS A 195 7.56 6.80 -19.06
C LYS A 195 8.24 7.18 -17.75
N ALA A 196 7.96 6.48 -16.66
CA ALA A 196 8.62 6.65 -15.37
C ALA A 196 10.15 6.53 -15.49
N LYS A 197 10.63 5.47 -16.17
CA LYS A 197 12.06 5.27 -16.41
C LYS A 197 12.67 6.40 -17.24
N LYS A 198 11.98 6.89 -18.28
CA LYS A 198 12.47 8.01 -19.10
C LYS A 198 12.63 9.30 -18.29
N ARG A 199 11.78 9.51 -17.29
CA ARG A 199 11.89 10.65 -16.38
C ARG A 199 12.96 10.44 -15.29
N GLY A 200 13.51 9.23 -15.15
CA GLY A 200 14.45 8.93 -14.07
C GLY A 200 13.77 8.90 -12.70
N LEU A 201 12.53 8.41 -12.64
CA LEU A 201 11.86 8.11 -11.39
C LEU A 201 12.49 6.82 -10.80
N PRO A 202 12.87 6.80 -9.52
CA PRO A 202 13.36 5.57 -8.90
C PRO A 202 12.27 4.49 -8.93
N LYS A 203 12.69 3.23 -8.80
CA LYS A 203 11.71 2.16 -8.64
C LYS A 203 11.09 2.33 -7.25
N PRO A 204 9.76 2.26 -7.11
CA PRO A 204 9.12 2.28 -5.80
C PRO A 204 9.71 1.19 -4.93
N ASP A 205 9.94 1.52 -3.67
CA ASP A 205 10.36 0.53 -2.70
C ASP A 205 9.15 -0.34 -2.30
N TYR A 206 9.05 -1.51 -2.95
CA TYR A 206 8.08 -2.54 -2.59
C TYR A 206 8.59 -3.45 -1.47
N HIS A 207 9.54 -3.02 -0.64
CA HIS A 207 9.89 -3.72 0.58
C HIS A 207 8.66 -3.72 1.50
N PHE A 208 7.78 -4.72 1.30
CA PHE A 208 6.97 -5.27 2.36
C PHE A 208 7.98 -5.84 3.36
N LYS A 209 8.47 -5.00 4.28
CA LYS A 209 9.16 -5.50 5.47
C LYS A 209 8.31 -6.66 5.96
N LYS A 210 8.91 -7.85 6.10
CA LYS A 210 8.28 -9.00 6.75
C LYS A 210 7.85 -8.52 8.13
N TYR A 211 6.62 -8.03 8.25
CA TYR A 211 5.94 -7.91 9.53
C TYR A 211 5.49 -9.33 9.92
N SER A 212 6.45 -10.27 10.03
CA SER A 212 6.20 -11.65 10.44
C SER A 212 6.04 -11.75 11.97
N ARG A 213 5.34 -10.78 12.57
CA ARG A 213 5.06 -10.79 14.02
C ARG A 213 3.57 -10.75 14.37
N TYR A 214 2.67 -10.67 13.40
CA TYR A 214 1.23 -10.55 13.67
C TYR A 214 0.35 -11.65 13.07
N ASP A 215 0.90 -12.59 12.28
CA ASP A 215 0.10 -13.62 11.61
C ASP A 215 0.07 -14.99 12.33
N ASP A 216 0.71 -15.16 13.50
CA ASP A 216 0.69 -16.43 14.25
C ASP A 216 -0.34 -16.48 15.40
N SER A 217 -1.17 -15.44 15.60
CA SER A 217 -2.06 -15.35 16.76
C SER A 217 -3.51 -15.82 16.53
N SER A 218 -3.88 -16.34 15.34
CA SER A 218 -5.28 -16.72 15.05
C SER A 218 -5.51 -18.19 14.71
N ALA A 219 -4.51 -19.06 14.88
CA ALA A 219 -4.67 -20.51 14.75
C ALA A 219 -4.59 -21.20 16.13
N SER A 220 -5.52 -20.88 17.02
CA SER A 220 -5.81 -21.73 18.19
C SER A 220 -7.23 -21.46 18.72
N THR A 221 -8.22 -21.97 18.00
CA THR A 221 -9.46 -22.46 18.62
C THR A 221 -9.79 -23.79 17.96
N ALA A 222 -9.58 -24.85 18.76
CA ALA A 222 -10.12 -26.19 18.55
C ALA A 222 -11.65 -26.18 18.70
#